data_AF-A0A543EE63-F1
#
_entry.id   AF-A0A543EE63-F1
#
_cell.length_a   1.000
_cell.length_b   1.000
_cell.length_c   1.000
_cell.angle_alpha   90.00
_cell.angle_beta   90.00
_cell.angle_gamma   90.00
#
_symmetry.space_group_name_H-M   'P 1'
#
loop_
_entity.id
_entity.type
_entity.pdbx_description
1 polymer ?
#
loop_
_entity_poly.entity_id
_entity_poly.type
_entity_poly.pdbx_seq_one_letter_code
_entity_poly.pdbx_strand_id
1 'polypeptide(L)'
;MTLSQARLDELWDFSDPAGSGARLRRAAEGEDDAAVRAELQTQVARALGLQERFAEADAALDAVAIADDAVAARAALERGRVRNSAGDPDAAIPYFTAALDAASRPDLVFLRVDALHMLAIADAEQADAWTDAAHAALDAVDDPRTLRWRVALHNNTGWRRLDAGRVGDAVTSFELARDAAARWGTPQQVQWADEALAEARFLL
;
A
#
# COMPACT_ATOMS: atom_id res chain seq x y z
N MET A 1 -13.05 -6.45 -16.21
CA MET A 1 -12.98 -7.26 -14.96
C MET A 1 -11.91 -6.63 -14.07
N THR A 2 -12.05 -6.61 -12.74
CA THR A 2 -10.99 -6.04 -11.87
C THR A 2 -9.87 -7.06 -11.66
N LEU A 3 -8.63 -6.61 -11.74
CA LEU A 3 -7.46 -7.42 -11.46
C LEU A 3 -7.41 -7.83 -9.98
N SER A 4 -7.44 -9.14 -9.72
CA SER A 4 -7.37 -9.64 -8.34
C SER A 4 -6.01 -9.32 -7.70
N GLN A 5 -6.03 -8.99 -6.41
CA GLN A 5 -4.79 -8.68 -5.70
C GLN A 5 -3.84 -9.91 -5.63
N ALA A 6 -4.38 -11.12 -5.55
CA ALA A 6 -3.57 -12.35 -5.56
C ALA A 6 -2.78 -12.49 -6.87
N ARG A 7 -3.40 -12.23 -8.03
CA ARG A 7 -2.71 -12.26 -9.33
C ARG A 7 -1.60 -11.20 -9.41
N LEU A 8 -1.81 -10.02 -8.82
CA LEU A 8 -0.76 -9.01 -8.75
C LEU A 8 0.40 -9.42 -7.85
N ASP A 9 0.11 -9.99 -6.69
CA ASP A 9 1.14 -10.46 -5.76
C ASP A 9 2.09 -11.47 -6.40
N GLU A 10 1.62 -12.34 -7.30
CA GLU A 10 2.45 -13.30 -8.04
C GLU A 10 3.46 -12.65 -8.99
N LEU A 11 3.20 -11.41 -9.43
CA LEU A 11 4.09 -10.68 -10.34
C LEU A 11 5.16 -9.88 -9.58
N TRP A 12 4.95 -9.67 -8.27
CA TRP A 12 5.79 -8.83 -7.43
C TRP A 12 6.88 -9.61 -6.70
N ASP A 13 8.09 -9.07 -6.81
CA ASP A 13 9.18 -9.26 -5.87
C ASP A 13 9.66 -7.84 -5.49
N PHE A 14 9.36 -7.40 -4.27
CA PHE A 14 9.71 -6.05 -3.83
C PHE A 14 11.21 -5.85 -3.63
N SER A 15 12.00 -6.94 -3.54
CA SER A 15 13.46 -6.87 -3.55
C SER A 15 14.07 -6.73 -4.95
N ASP A 16 13.27 -7.00 -5.99
CA ASP A 16 13.62 -6.84 -7.40
C ASP A 16 12.54 -6.02 -8.14
N PRO A 17 12.47 -4.70 -7.89
CA PRO A 17 11.50 -3.84 -8.57
C PRO A 17 11.71 -3.78 -10.08
N ALA A 18 12.95 -3.96 -10.56
CA ALA A 18 13.28 -3.96 -11.98
C ALA A 18 12.72 -5.20 -12.69
N GLY A 19 12.97 -6.40 -12.16
CA GLY A 19 12.42 -7.64 -12.71
C GLY A 19 10.90 -7.72 -12.54
N SER A 20 10.35 -7.24 -11.42
CA SER A 20 8.89 -7.08 -11.26
C SER A 20 8.31 -6.19 -12.35
N GLY A 21 8.90 -5.03 -12.61
CA GLY A 21 8.46 -4.12 -13.67
C GLY A 21 8.49 -4.77 -15.06
N ALA A 22 9.50 -5.61 -15.36
CA ALA A 22 9.56 -6.36 -16.61
C ALA A 22 8.46 -7.43 -16.72
N ARG A 23 8.16 -8.16 -15.63
CA ARG A 23 7.06 -9.14 -15.58
C ARG A 23 5.70 -8.46 -15.76
N LEU A 24 5.46 -7.36 -15.06
CA LEU A 24 4.23 -6.57 -15.13
C LEU A 24 4.02 -5.99 -16.53
N ARG A 25 5.06 -5.46 -17.17
CA ARG A 25 4.98 -4.95 -18.55
C ARG A 25 4.59 -6.06 -19.53
N ARG A 26 5.25 -7.23 -19.44
CA ARG A 26 4.90 -8.39 -20.28
C ARG A 26 3.46 -8.86 -20.04
N ALA A 27 3.02 -8.87 -18.78
CA ALA A 27 1.65 -9.21 -18.45
C ALA A 27 0.65 -8.22 -19.06
N ALA A 28 0.94 -6.91 -19.03
CA ALA A 28 0.10 -5.89 -19.65
C ALA A 28 0.05 -6.00 -21.18
N GLU A 29 1.18 -6.29 -21.83
CA GLU A 29 1.27 -6.47 -23.29
C GLU A 29 0.46 -7.68 -23.80
N GLY A 30 0.34 -8.73 -22.98
CA GLY A 30 -0.42 -9.93 -23.30
C GLY A 30 -1.85 -9.96 -22.75
N GLU A 31 -2.33 -8.87 -22.15
CA GLU A 31 -3.68 -8.80 -21.57
C GLU A 31 -4.67 -8.20 -22.57
N ASP A 32 -5.78 -8.89 -22.82
CA ASP A 32 -6.81 -8.47 -23.76
C ASP A 32 -7.80 -7.50 -23.12
N ASP A 33 -8.18 -7.72 -21.85
CA ASP A 33 -9.10 -6.83 -21.12
C ASP A 33 -8.43 -5.48 -20.86
N ALA A 34 -9.01 -4.42 -21.43
CA ALA A 34 -8.43 -3.08 -21.38
C ALA A 34 -8.32 -2.51 -19.96
N ALA A 35 -9.27 -2.83 -19.07
CA ALA A 35 -9.24 -2.37 -17.69
C ALA A 35 -8.13 -3.10 -16.91
N VAL A 36 -8.04 -4.42 -17.06
CA VAL A 36 -6.98 -5.23 -16.41
C VAL A 36 -5.60 -4.80 -16.91
N ARG A 37 -5.46 -4.54 -18.22
CA ARG A 37 -4.22 -4.01 -18.81
C ARG A 37 -3.84 -2.66 -18.21
N ALA A 38 -4.80 -1.76 -18.03
CA ALA A 38 -4.57 -0.46 -17.41
C ALA A 38 -4.14 -0.59 -15.94
N GLU A 39 -4.76 -1.49 -15.16
CA GLU A 39 -4.33 -1.79 -13.79
C GLU A 39 -2.89 -2.33 -13.74
N LEU A 40 -2.49 -3.22 -14.64
CA LEU A 40 -1.11 -3.72 -14.75
C LEU A 40 -0.13 -2.59 -15.11
N GLN A 41 -0.52 -1.66 -15.98
CA GLN A 41 0.31 -0.51 -16.35
C GLN A 41 0.57 0.43 -15.16
N THR A 42 -0.40 0.62 -14.25
CA THR A 42 -0.12 1.39 -13.02
C THR A 42 0.95 0.71 -12.18
N GLN A 43 0.95 -0.62 -12.12
CA GLN A 43 1.96 -1.37 -11.37
C GLN A 43 3.35 -1.30 -12.01
N VAL A 44 3.45 -1.15 -13.34
CA VAL A 44 4.72 -0.82 -14.01
C VAL A 44 5.24 0.53 -13.50
N ALA A 45 4.38 1.54 -13.37
CA ALA A 45 4.77 2.83 -12.81
C ALA A 45 5.20 2.73 -11.33
N ARG A 46 4.52 1.91 -10.52
CA ARG A 46 4.96 1.61 -9.14
C ARG A 46 6.39 1.05 -9.12
N ALA A 47 6.69 0.11 -10.03
CA ALA A 47 8.01 -0.51 -10.10
C ALA A 47 9.10 0.51 -10.49
N LEU A 48 8.78 1.46 -11.37
CA LEU A 48 9.64 2.59 -11.72
C LEU A 48 9.85 3.54 -10.53
N GLY A 49 8.79 3.86 -9.80
CA GLY A 49 8.86 4.68 -8.59
C GLY A 49 9.76 4.08 -7.49
N LEU A 50 9.69 2.77 -7.28
CA LEU A 50 10.58 2.05 -6.35
C LEU A 50 12.05 2.03 -6.80
N GLN A 51 12.34 2.31 -8.07
CA GLN A 51 13.69 2.51 -8.61
C GLN A 51 14.11 4.00 -8.61
N GLU A 52 13.32 4.88 -7.98
CA GLU A 52 13.51 6.34 -7.99
C GLU A 52 13.44 6.97 -9.39
N ARG A 53 12.88 6.26 -10.37
CA ARG A 53 12.71 6.72 -11.76
C ARG A 53 11.41 7.51 -11.89
N PHE A 54 11.27 8.56 -11.09
CA PHE A 54 10.01 9.27 -10.87
C PHE A 54 9.42 9.87 -12.15
N ALA A 55 10.24 10.48 -13.00
CA ALA A 55 9.78 11.05 -14.27
C ALA A 55 9.24 9.98 -15.23
N GLU A 56 9.84 8.80 -15.24
CA GLU A 56 9.38 7.68 -16.06
C GLU A 56 8.12 7.03 -15.47
N ALA A 57 8.00 6.97 -14.14
CA ALA A 57 6.78 6.54 -13.47
C ALA A 57 5.61 7.48 -13.81
N ASP A 58 5.84 8.80 -13.80
CA ASP A 58 4.83 9.78 -14.22
C ASP A 58 4.41 9.62 -15.67
N ALA A 59 5.37 9.53 -16.60
CA ALA A 59 5.08 9.33 -18.01
C ALA A 59 4.31 8.02 -18.26
N ALA A 60 4.63 6.96 -17.51
CA ALA A 60 3.88 5.71 -17.55
C ALA A 60 2.43 5.90 -17.05
N LEU A 61 2.23 6.68 -15.97
CA LEU A 61 0.89 6.98 -15.43
C LEU A 61 0.08 7.91 -16.34
N ASP A 62 0.70 8.86 -17.03
CA ASP A 62 0.05 9.70 -18.05
C ASP A 62 -0.53 8.87 -19.21
N ALA A 63 0.09 7.72 -19.51
CA ALA A 63 -0.33 6.82 -20.58
C ALA A 63 -1.44 5.83 -20.16
N VAL A 64 -1.78 5.73 -18.87
CA VAL A 64 -2.83 4.81 -18.39
C VAL A 64 -4.20 5.34 -18.78
N ALA A 65 -4.96 4.53 -19.53
CA ALA A 65 -6.34 4.84 -19.85
C ALA A 65 -7.25 4.56 -18.64
N ILE A 66 -7.73 5.61 -17.98
CA ILE A 66 -8.66 5.49 -16.86
C ILE A 66 -10.05 5.15 -17.38
N ALA A 67 -10.45 3.88 -17.23
CA ALA A 67 -11.72 3.37 -17.73
C ALA A 67 -12.75 3.06 -16.63
N ASP A 68 -12.29 2.86 -15.39
CA ASP A 68 -13.12 2.57 -14.23
C ASP A 68 -12.48 3.03 -12.90
N ASP A 69 -13.24 2.87 -11.82
CA ASP A 69 -12.88 3.27 -10.47
C ASP A 69 -11.63 2.52 -9.92
N ALA A 70 -11.41 1.26 -10.32
CA ALA A 70 -10.26 0.49 -9.86
C ALA A 70 -8.97 1.03 -10.50
N VAL A 71 -9.00 1.29 -11.81
CA VAL A 71 -7.90 1.92 -12.53
C VAL A 71 -7.63 3.32 -11.98
N ALA A 72 -8.69 4.11 -11.74
CA ALA A 72 -8.58 5.46 -11.16
C ALA A 72 -7.91 5.42 -9.78
N ALA A 73 -8.37 4.54 -8.88
CA ALA A 73 -7.81 4.38 -7.55
C ALA A 73 -6.33 3.97 -7.60
N ARG A 74 -5.98 2.98 -8.43
CA ARG A 74 -4.59 2.53 -8.59
C ARG A 74 -3.69 3.61 -9.17
N ALA A 75 -4.12 4.31 -10.22
CA ALA A 75 -3.31 5.36 -10.84
C ALA A 75 -3.04 6.52 -9.85
N ALA A 76 -4.07 6.93 -9.10
CA ALA A 76 -3.93 7.95 -8.06
C ALA A 76 -3.01 7.50 -6.91
N LEU A 77 -3.16 6.25 -6.44
CA LEU A 77 -2.25 5.65 -5.46
C LEU A 77 -0.79 5.73 -5.91
N GLU A 78 -0.49 5.31 -7.15
CA GLU A 78 0.89 5.31 -7.62
C GLU A 78 1.42 6.74 -7.86
N ARG A 79 0.59 7.69 -8.32
CA ARG A 79 0.97 9.12 -8.35
C ARG A 79 1.35 9.64 -6.97
N GLY A 80 0.51 9.36 -5.97
CA GLY A 80 0.81 9.74 -4.59
C GLY A 80 2.12 9.13 -4.11
N ARG A 81 2.38 7.84 -4.39
CA ARG A 81 3.65 7.19 -4.01
C ARG A 81 4.86 7.83 -4.66
N VAL A 82 4.79 8.21 -5.94
CA VAL A 82 5.90 8.91 -6.60
C VAL A 82 6.25 10.20 -5.84
N ARG A 83 5.26 10.96 -5.37
CA ARG A 83 5.46 12.25 -4.65
C ARG A 83 6.00 11.99 -3.25
N ASN A 84 5.38 11.07 -2.53
CA ASN A 84 5.80 10.70 -1.18
C ASN A 84 7.23 10.17 -1.16
N SER A 85 7.59 9.27 -2.08
CA SER A 85 8.95 8.74 -2.22
C SER A 85 9.97 9.77 -2.72
N ALA A 86 9.54 10.80 -3.45
CA ALA A 86 10.38 11.93 -3.83
C ALA A 86 10.59 12.94 -2.67
N GLY A 87 10.03 12.67 -1.48
CA GLY A 87 10.18 13.53 -0.30
C GLY A 87 9.17 14.67 -0.21
N ASP A 88 8.07 14.61 -0.97
CA ASP A 88 7.00 15.60 -0.96
C ASP A 88 5.65 14.95 -0.54
N PRO A 89 5.46 14.70 0.77
CA PRO A 89 4.24 14.10 1.28
C PRO A 89 3.02 15.02 1.09
N ASP A 90 3.19 16.35 1.20
CA ASP A 90 2.11 17.32 1.00
C ASP A 90 1.54 17.24 -0.41
N ALA A 91 2.40 17.12 -1.43
CA ALA A 91 1.96 16.91 -2.81
C ALA A 91 1.36 15.51 -3.04
N ALA A 92 1.61 14.54 -2.17
CA ALA A 92 1.06 13.19 -2.26
C ALA A 92 -0.38 13.09 -1.74
N ILE A 93 -0.72 13.87 -0.70
CA ILE A 93 -2.02 13.81 -0.01
C ILE A 93 -3.21 13.92 -0.99
N PRO A 94 -3.29 14.91 -1.90
CA PRO A 94 -4.43 15.02 -2.82
C PRO A 94 -4.63 13.78 -3.69
N TYR A 95 -3.55 13.09 -4.07
CA TYR A 95 -3.63 11.87 -4.86
C TYR A 95 -4.14 10.69 -4.03
N PHE A 96 -3.70 10.54 -2.79
CA PHE A 96 -4.22 9.49 -1.92
C PHE A 96 -5.69 9.72 -1.53
N THR A 97 -6.11 10.98 -1.35
CA THR A 97 -7.54 11.32 -1.18
C THR A 97 -8.34 10.96 -2.44
N ALA A 98 -7.85 11.30 -3.63
CA ALA A 98 -8.52 10.92 -4.88
C ALA A 98 -8.61 9.39 -5.05
N ALA A 99 -7.59 8.65 -4.60
CA ALA A 99 -7.62 7.19 -4.60
C ALA A 99 -8.67 6.62 -3.64
N LEU A 100 -8.80 7.22 -2.45
CA LEU A 100 -9.81 6.85 -1.47
C LEU A 100 -11.23 7.07 -2.02
N ASP A 101 -11.47 8.22 -2.68
CA ASP A 101 -12.75 8.54 -3.30
C ASP A 101 -13.10 7.56 -4.42
N ALA A 102 -12.14 7.23 -5.29
CA ALA A 102 -12.31 6.24 -6.35
C ALA A 102 -12.58 4.83 -5.79
N ALA A 103 -11.95 4.46 -4.67
CA ALA A 103 -12.15 3.16 -4.01
C ALA A 103 -13.37 3.11 -3.06
N SER A 104 -14.40 3.92 -3.32
CA SER A 104 -15.60 4.02 -2.47
C SER A 104 -16.52 2.79 -2.49
N ARG A 105 -16.41 1.95 -3.54
CA ARG A 105 -17.25 0.75 -3.70
C ARG A 105 -16.80 -0.41 -2.80
N PRO A 106 -17.74 -1.24 -2.30
CA PRO A 106 -17.40 -2.37 -1.42
C PRO A 106 -16.41 -3.38 -2.02
N ASP A 107 -16.46 -3.60 -3.34
CA ASP A 107 -15.56 -4.53 -4.04
C ASP A 107 -14.12 -4.01 -4.18
N LEU A 108 -13.87 -2.75 -3.84
CA LEU A 108 -12.55 -2.10 -3.90
C LEU A 108 -11.92 -1.87 -2.52
N VAL A 109 -12.43 -2.54 -1.48
CA VAL A 109 -11.96 -2.37 -0.09
C VAL A 109 -10.44 -2.53 0.06
N PHE A 110 -9.81 -3.40 -0.74
CA PHE A 110 -8.35 -3.54 -0.76
C PHE A 110 -7.64 -2.22 -1.10
N LEU A 111 -8.10 -1.53 -2.15
CA LEU A 111 -7.55 -0.25 -2.60
C LEU A 111 -7.92 0.88 -1.66
N ARG A 112 -9.12 0.83 -1.07
CA ARG A 112 -9.55 1.77 -0.04
C ARG A 112 -8.61 1.76 1.16
N VAL A 113 -8.31 0.57 1.67
CA VAL A 113 -7.38 0.39 2.80
C VAL A 113 -5.96 0.81 2.42
N ASP A 114 -5.53 0.53 1.18
CA ASP A 114 -4.25 1.01 0.68
C ASP A 114 -4.16 2.56 0.68
N ALA A 115 -5.20 3.24 0.18
CA ALA A 115 -5.26 4.70 0.17
C ALA A 115 -5.24 5.29 1.58
N LEU A 116 -6.00 4.71 2.51
CA LEU A 116 -6.01 5.12 3.92
C LEU A 116 -4.67 4.89 4.60
N HIS A 117 -4.01 3.76 4.32
CA HIS A 117 -2.67 3.48 4.80
C HIS A 117 -1.66 4.51 4.27
N MET A 118 -1.73 4.86 2.98
CA MET A 118 -0.83 5.86 2.40
C MET A 118 -1.11 7.27 2.94
N LEU A 119 -2.37 7.64 3.20
CA LEU A 119 -2.73 8.88 3.90
C LEU A 119 -2.15 8.89 5.32
N ALA A 120 -2.22 7.78 6.05
CA ALA A 120 -1.64 7.70 7.39
C ALA A 120 -0.11 7.89 7.41
N ILE A 121 0.58 7.63 6.30
CA ILE A 121 2.02 7.88 6.13
C ILE A 121 2.29 9.35 5.76
N ALA A 122 1.54 9.88 4.79
CA ALA A 122 1.80 11.21 4.24
C ALA A 122 1.25 12.35 5.12
N ASP A 123 0.09 12.16 5.74
CA ASP A 123 -0.60 13.14 6.58
C ASP A 123 -0.38 12.78 8.06
N ALA A 124 0.77 13.19 8.59
CA ALA A 124 1.20 12.87 9.95
C ALA A 124 0.25 13.44 11.03
N GLU A 125 -0.40 14.58 10.77
CA GLU A 125 -1.32 15.22 11.72
C GLU A 125 -2.60 14.40 11.89
N GLN A 126 -3.07 13.75 10.82
CA GLN A 126 -4.28 12.92 10.84
C GLN A 126 -4.00 11.41 10.80
N ALA A 127 -2.74 10.99 11.01
CA ALA A 127 -2.32 9.60 10.87
C ALA A 127 -3.15 8.60 11.69
N ASP A 128 -3.52 8.96 12.93
CA ASP A 128 -4.38 8.12 13.78
C ASP A 128 -5.79 7.98 13.18
N ALA A 129 -6.40 9.08 12.72
CA ALA A 129 -7.72 9.06 12.11
C ALA A 129 -7.77 8.23 10.81
N TRP A 130 -6.72 8.34 9.98
CA TRP A 130 -6.60 7.52 8.76
C TRP A 130 -6.41 6.03 9.07
N THR A 131 -5.63 5.71 10.10
CA THR A 131 -5.42 4.34 10.55
C THR A 131 -6.72 3.74 11.11
N ASP A 132 -7.46 4.49 11.93
CA ASP A 132 -8.74 4.04 12.48
C ASP A 132 -9.78 3.79 11.37
N ALA A 133 -9.83 4.69 10.37
CA ALA A 133 -10.67 4.51 9.20
C ALA A 133 -10.29 3.26 8.39
N ALA A 134 -9.00 2.95 8.28
CA ALA A 134 -8.51 1.74 7.61
C ALA A 134 -8.94 0.47 8.36
N HIS A 135 -8.84 0.46 9.70
CA HIS A 135 -9.32 -0.64 10.52
C HIS A 135 -10.84 -0.83 10.41
N ALA A 136 -11.62 0.26 10.45
CA ALA A 136 -13.07 0.21 10.27
C ALA A 136 -13.47 -0.36 8.90
N ALA A 137 -12.72 -0.02 7.83
CA ALA A 137 -12.93 -0.60 6.51
C ALA A 137 -12.66 -2.11 6.45
N LEU A 138 -11.84 -2.65 7.37
CA LEU A 138 -11.49 -4.07 7.46
C LEU A 138 -12.43 -4.89 8.36
N ASP A 139 -13.37 -4.28 9.09
CA ASP A 139 -14.19 -5.00 10.09
C ASP A 139 -15.21 -5.97 9.46
N ALA A 140 -15.64 -5.70 8.23
CA ALA A 140 -16.56 -6.56 7.47
C ALA A 140 -15.86 -7.41 6.41
N VAL A 141 -14.52 -7.50 6.44
CA VAL A 141 -13.73 -8.20 5.43
C VAL A 141 -13.37 -9.59 5.91
N ASP A 142 -13.73 -10.61 5.13
CA ASP A 142 -13.34 -12.00 5.39
C ASP A 142 -12.14 -12.46 4.54
N ASP A 143 -11.80 -11.73 3.47
CA ASP A 143 -10.68 -12.07 2.58
C ASP A 143 -9.34 -11.99 3.35
N PRO A 144 -8.62 -13.12 3.56
CA PRO A 144 -7.38 -13.14 4.31
C PRO A 144 -6.31 -12.22 3.70
N ARG A 145 -6.30 -12.09 2.36
CA ARG A 145 -5.32 -11.26 1.67
C ARG A 145 -5.52 -9.78 1.96
N THR A 146 -6.76 -9.33 2.05
CA THR A 146 -7.11 -7.96 2.43
C THR A 146 -6.89 -7.73 3.92
N LEU A 147 -7.28 -8.67 4.78
CA LEU A 147 -7.03 -8.60 6.23
C LEU A 147 -5.53 -8.49 6.58
N ARG A 148 -4.64 -9.01 5.72
CA ARG A 148 -3.18 -8.84 5.84
C ARG A 148 -2.73 -7.37 5.94
N TRP A 149 -3.53 -6.40 5.48
CA TRP A 149 -3.24 -4.97 5.68
C TRP A 149 -3.06 -4.57 7.15
N ARG A 150 -3.70 -5.30 8.09
CA ARG A 150 -3.53 -5.05 9.54
C ARG A 150 -2.06 -5.11 9.97
N VAL A 151 -1.22 -5.90 9.31
CA VAL A 151 0.22 -5.96 9.59
C VAL A 151 0.86 -4.59 9.38
N ALA A 152 0.70 -4.00 8.19
CA ALA A 152 1.33 -2.72 7.85
C ALA A 152 0.74 -1.55 8.64
N LEU A 153 -0.58 -1.54 8.84
CA LEU A 153 -1.27 -0.51 9.64
C LEU A 153 -0.74 -0.44 11.09
N HIS A 154 -0.64 -1.60 11.74
CA HIS A 154 -0.11 -1.67 13.10
C HIS A 154 1.39 -1.39 13.15
N ASN A 155 2.17 -1.89 12.18
CA ASN A 155 3.62 -1.64 12.12
C ASN A 155 3.94 -0.14 11.98
N ASN A 156 3.29 0.56 11.03
CA ASN A 156 3.53 1.99 10.84
C ASN A 156 3.08 2.82 12.06
N THR A 157 1.98 2.41 12.69
CA THR A 157 1.54 3.02 13.95
C THR A 157 2.57 2.84 15.06
N GLY A 158 3.18 1.64 15.15
CA GLY A 158 4.25 1.35 16.10
C GLY A 158 5.45 2.26 15.90
N TRP A 159 5.98 2.35 14.68
CA TRP A 159 7.13 3.22 14.37
C TRP A 159 6.85 4.68 14.69
N ARG A 160 5.70 5.23 14.25
CA ARG A 160 5.32 6.62 14.57
C ARG A 160 5.23 6.87 16.08
N ARG A 161 4.71 5.92 16.85
CA ARG A 161 4.64 6.04 18.32
C ARG A 161 6.02 5.98 18.95
N LEU A 162 6.92 5.15 18.42
CA LEU A 162 8.30 5.05 18.87
C LEU A 162 9.06 6.35 18.61
N ASP A 163 8.92 6.93 17.41
CA ASP A 163 9.51 8.22 17.04
C ASP A 163 9.01 9.36 17.94
N ALA A 164 7.76 9.28 18.41
CA ALA A 164 7.18 10.21 19.38
C ALA A 164 7.59 9.94 20.85
N GLY A 165 8.48 8.98 21.11
CA GLY A 165 8.92 8.59 22.45
C GLY A 165 7.87 7.83 23.27
N ARG A 166 6.75 7.43 22.67
CA ARG A 166 5.69 6.65 23.32
C ARG A 166 5.99 5.15 23.22
N VAL A 167 7.08 4.72 23.85
CA VAL A 167 7.64 3.37 23.68
C VAL A 167 6.63 2.28 24.08
N GLY A 168 5.90 2.45 25.18
CA GLY A 168 4.87 1.49 25.60
C GLY A 168 3.75 1.30 24.56
N ASP A 169 3.24 2.40 24.00
CA ASP A 169 2.19 2.36 22.97
C ASP A 169 2.72 1.77 21.65
N ALA A 170 4.00 1.98 21.35
CA ALA A 170 4.68 1.40 20.19
C ALA A 170 4.78 -0.13 20.33
N VAL A 171 5.17 -0.63 21.51
CA VAL A 171 5.20 -2.07 21.80
C VAL A 171 3.83 -2.71 21.61
N THR A 172 2.76 -2.10 22.13
CA THR A 172 1.39 -2.60 21.90
C THR A 172 1.05 -2.65 20.40
N SER A 173 1.43 -1.64 19.63
CA SER A 173 1.22 -1.66 18.18
C SER A 173 2.01 -2.77 17.48
N PHE A 174 3.27 -2.99 17.83
CA PHE A 174 4.08 -4.05 17.24
C PHE A 174 3.57 -5.46 17.62
N GLU A 175 3.03 -5.64 18.84
CA GLU A 175 2.35 -6.87 19.23
C GLU A 175 1.12 -7.14 18.36
N LEU A 176 0.30 -6.11 18.10
CA LEU A 176 -0.84 -6.21 17.17
C LEU A 176 -0.40 -6.50 15.72
N ALA A 177 0.71 -5.91 15.27
CA ALA A 177 1.28 -6.20 13.95
C ALA A 177 1.73 -7.66 13.84
N ARG A 178 2.39 -8.18 14.87
CA ARG A 178 2.84 -9.57 14.97
C ARG A 178 1.66 -10.55 14.99
N ASP A 179 0.63 -10.26 15.77
CA ASP A 179 -0.59 -11.09 15.82
C ASP A 179 -1.30 -11.13 14.47
N ALA A 180 -1.39 -9.98 13.78
CA ALA A 180 -1.90 -9.93 12.42
C ALA A 180 -1.02 -10.72 11.44
N ALA A 181 0.31 -10.65 11.57
CA ALA A 181 1.25 -11.37 10.72
C ALA A 181 1.15 -12.88 10.92
N ALA A 182 0.96 -13.35 12.15
CA ALA A 182 0.76 -14.76 12.46
C ALA A 182 -0.56 -15.31 11.87
N ARG A 183 -1.61 -14.48 11.79
CA ARG A 183 -2.92 -14.90 11.25
C ARG A 183 -3.01 -14.84 9.73
N TRP A 184 -2.46 -13.78 9.13
CA TRP A 184 -2.70 -13.46 7.71
C TRP A 184 -1.44 -13.07 6.94
N GLY A 185 -0.30 -12.92 7.61
CA GLY A 185 0.96 -12.47 7.02
C GLY A 185 1.78 -13.57 6.35
N THR A 186 2.93 -13.18 5.81
CA THR A 186 3.98 -14.09 5.35
C THR A 186 4.98 -14.41 6.47
N PRO A 187 5.79 -15.48 6.36
CA PRO A 187 6.86 -15.75 7.32
C PRO A 187 7.83 -14.56 7.50
N GLN A 188 8.12 -13.84 6.42
CA GLN A 188 8.96 -12.64 6.46
C GLN A 188 8.29 -11.51 7.25
N GLN A 189 6.98 -11.32 7.12
CA GLN A 189 6.25 -10.31 7.90
C GLN A 189 6.20 -10.65 9.39
N VAL A 190 6.14 -11.94 9.75
CA VAL A 190 6.26 -12.37 11.15
C VAL A 190 7.64 -12.01 11.69
N GLN A 191 8.70 -12.31 10.93
CA GLN A 191 10.07 -11.97 11.31
C GLN A 191 10.25 -10.45 11.50
N TRP A 192 9.78 -9.63 10.56
CA TRP A 192 9.89 -8.17 10.69
C TRP A 192 9.12 -7.63 11.90
N ALA A 193 7.96 -8.19 12.21
CA ALA A 193 7.21 -7.79 13.40
C ALA A 193 7.93 -8.21 14.70
N ASP A 194 8.56 -9.38 14.73
CA ASP A 194 9.40 -9.82 15.86
C ASP A 194 10.62 -8.90 16.06
N GLU A 195 11.28 -8.51 14.97
CA GLU A 195 12.43 -7.58 14.99
C GLU A 195 12.02 -6.19 15.53
N ALA A 196 10.94 -5.61 15.00
CA ALA A 196 10.43 -4.31 15.46
C ALA A 196 10.01 -4.34 16.94
N LEU A 197 9.38 -5.43 17.39
CA LEU A 197 9.01 -5.61 18.79
C LEU A 197 10.23 -5.73 19.71
N ALA A 198 11.26 -6.46 19.29
CA ALA A 198 12.50 -6.60 20.04
C ALA A 198 13.22 -5.25 20.18
N GLU A 199 13.28 -4.47 19.10
CA GLU A 199 13.86 -3.13 19.11
C GLU A 199 13.14 -2.18 20.07
N ALA A 200 11.80 -2.10 19.98
CA ALA A 200 11.02 -1.25 20.86
C ALA A 200 11.15 -1.65 22.35
N ARG A 201 11.23 -2.95 22.65
CA ARG A 201 11.41 -3.44 24.02
C ARG A 201 12.78 -3.16 24.60
N PHE A 202 13.81 -2.99 23.76
CA PHE A 202 15.13 -2.59 24.23
C PHE A 202 15.16 -1.14 24.74
N LEU A 203 14.18 -0.32 24.34
CA LEU A 203 14.06 1.09 24.68
C LEU A 203 13.10 1.37 25.87
N LEU A 204 12.46 0.34 26.43
CA LEU A 204 11.61 0.41 27.62
C LEU A 204 12.43 0.34 28.92
#